data_AF-D2PZW2-F1
#
_entry.id   AF-D2PZW2-F1
#
_cell.length_a   1.000
_cell.length_b   1.000
_cell.length_c   1.000
_cell.angle_alpha   90.00
_cell.angle_beta   90.00
_cell.angle_gamma   90.00
#
_symmetry.space_group_name_H-M   'P 1'
#
loop_
_entity.id
_entity.type
_entity.pdbx_description
1 polymer ?
#
loop_
_entity_poly.entity_id
_entity_poly.type
_entity_poly.pdbx_seq_one_letter_code
_entity_poly.pdbx_strand_id
1 'polypeptide(L)' 'MTEFEPDTELVSRLPLPSHVVVEVDGVWRHGWLIGRDNEDAGWTGLVQYEGDDGVERTERLPAARIASPESDRPTDRVS' A
#
# COMPACT_ATOMS: atom_id res chain seq x y z
N MET A 1 17.18 1.82 -6.40
CA MET A 1 16.13 0.92 -5.89
C MET A 1 15.87 1.38 -4.48
N THR A 2 14.82 2.15 -4.26
CA THR A 2 14.37 2.51 -2.91
C THR A 2 13.71 1.27 -2.36
N GLU A 3 14.31 0.67 -1.32
CA GLU A 3 13.80 -0.54 -0.66
C GLU A 3 12.57 -0.12 0.16
N PHE A 4 11.39 -0.61 -0.21
CA PHE A 4 10.17 -0.44 0.59
C PHE A 4 10.20 -1.50 1.69
N GLU A 5 10.53 -1.12 2.92
CA GLU A 5 10.46 -2.03 4.06
C GLU A 5 8.99 -2.25 4.46
N PRO A 6 8.49 -3.50 4.53
CA PRO A 6 7.11 -3.77 4.88
C PRO A 6 6.85 -3.47 6.36
N ASP A 7 6.16 -2.35 6.64
CA ASP A 7 5.68 -2.02 7.97
C ASP A 7 4.31 -2.69 8.19
N THR A 8 4.32 -3.88 8.80
CA THR A 8 3.09 -4.66 9.03
C THR A 8 2.10 -3.98 9.97
N GLU A 9 2.54 -2.99 10.76
CA GLU A 9 1.66 -2.22 11.63
C GLU A 9 0.97 -1.06 10.90
N LEU A 10 1.45 -0.67 9.72
CA LEU A 10 0.94 0.46 8.95
C LEU A 10 -0.57 0.39 8.71
N VAL A 11 -1.05 -0.74 8.21
CA VAL A 11 -2.47 -0.96 7.89
C VAL A 11 -3.37 -0.69 9.11
N SER A 12 -2.89 -1.01 10.31
CA SER A 12 -3.64 -0.82 11.56
C SER A 12 -3.78 0.66 11.97
N ARG A 13 -2.92 1.54 11.48
CA ARG A 13 -2.81 2.95 11.92
C ARG A 13 -3.28 3.97 10.89
N LEU A 14 -3.21 3.66 9.60
CA LEU A 14 -3.61 4.60 8.55
C LEU A 14 -5.10 4.98 8.64
N PRO A 15 -5.47 6.26 8.42
CA PRO A 15 -6.88 6.63 8.28
C PRO A 15 -7.49 5.99 7.02
N LEU A 16 -8.81 5.84 6.96
CA LEU A 16 -9.49 5.34 5.76
C LEU A 16 -10.36 6.42 5.13
N PRO A 17 -10.32 6.59 3.79
CA PRO A 17 -9.34 5.99 2.87
C PRO A 17 -7.94 6.63 3.01
N SER A 18 -6.87 5.89 2.66
CA SER A 18 -5.48 6.41 2.60
C SER A 18 -4.76 5.96 1.34
N HIS A 19 -3.86 6.81 0.84
CA HIS A 19 -2.93 6.42 -0.21
C HIS A 19 -1.90 5.41 0.32
N VAL A 20 -1.64 4.37 -0.46
CA VAL A 20 -0.64 3.33 -0.19
C VAL A 20 0.09 2.97 -1.48
N VAL A 21 1.17 2.20 -1.33
CA VAL A 21 1.79 1.46 -2.42
C VAL A 21 1.59 -0.02 -2.13
N VAL A 22 1.16 -0.79 -3.12
CA VAL A 22 0.85 -2.22 -3.00
C VAL A 22 1.76 -3.05 -3.87
N GLU A 23 2.21 -4.19 -3.38
CA GLU A 23 2.98 -5.16 -4.17
C GLU A 23 2.03 -6.19 -4.79
N VAL A 24 1.96 -6.21 -6.12
CA VAL A 24 1.16 -7.16 -6.90
C VAL A 24 2.04 -7.71 -8.01
N ASP A 25 2.10 -9.04 -8.15
CA ASP A 25 2.94 -9.72 -9.14
C ASP A 25 4.42 -9.29 -9.11
N GLY A 26 4.93 -8.95 -7.91
CA GLY A 26 6.31 -8.48 -7.69
C GLY A 26 6.55 -7.03 -8.13
N VAL A 27 5.49 -6.27 -8.41
CA VAL A 27 5.55 -4.86 -8.82
C VAL A 27 4.83 -4.00 -7.80
N TRP A 28 5.51 -2.94 -7.34
CA TRP A 28 4.92 -1.92 -6.46
C TRP A 28 4.09 -0.92 -7.27
N ARG A 29 2.86 -0.66 -6.84
CA ARG A 29 1.90 0.22 -7.53
C ARG A 29 1.18 1.13 -6.56
N HIS A 30 0.83 2.32 -7.02
CA HIS A 30 0.00 3.21 -6.23
C HIS A 30 -1.43 2.68 -6.13
N GLY A 31 -1.99 2.79 -4.93
CA GLY A 31 -3.36 2.42 -4.66
C GLY A 31 -3.93 3.13 -3.45
N TRP A 32 -5.12 2.70 -3.07
CA TRP A 32 -5.87 3.19 -1.93
C TRP A 32 -6.15 2.06 -0.97
N LEU A 33 -5.83 2.25 0.31
CA LEU A 33 -6.36 1.45 1.38
C LEU A 33 -7.76 1.98 1.72
N ILE A 34 -8.78 1.17 1.47
CA ILE A 34 -10.19 1.55 1.63
C ILE A 34 -10.89 0.76 2.75
N GLY A 35 -10.26 -0.29 3.26
CA GLY A 35 -10.75 -1.09 4.38
C GLY A 35 -9.61 -1.84 5.06
N ARG A 36 -9.86 -2.36 6.26
CA ARG A 36 -8.89 -3.18 7.00
C ARG A 36 -9.60 -4.16 7.93
N ASP A 37 -9.03 -5.34 8.04
CA ASP A 37 -9.49 -6.43 8.89
C ASP A 37 -8.30 -6.96 9.71
N ASN A 38 -8.54 -7.36 10.96
CA ASN A 38 -7.55 -8.01 11.82
C ASN A 38 -8.01 -9.43 12.14
N GLU A 39 -7.29 -10.42 11.63
CA GLU A 39 -7.57 -11.84 11.84
C GLU A 39 -6.41 -12.50 12.61
N ASP A 40 -6.52 -13.79 12.96
CA ASP A 40 -5.47 -14.52 13.67
C ASP A 40 -4.11 -14.52 12.94
N ALA A 41 -4.13 -14.36 11.61
CA ALA A 41 -2.94 -14.27 10.77
C ALA A 41 -2.35 -12.84 10.65
N GLY A 42 -2.99 -11.85 11.27
CA GLY A 42 -2.57 -10.45 11.26
C GLY A 42 -3.49 -9.52 10.45
N TRP A 43 -2.98 -8.32 10.16
CA TRP A 43 -3.72 -7.29 9.44
C TRP A 43 -3.79 -7.55 7.93
N THR A 44 -4.99 -7.42 7.38
CA THR A 44 -5.25 -7.44 5.94
C THR A 44 -5.88 -6.12 5.53
N GLY A 45 -5.40 -5.53 4.44
CA GLY A 45 -5.97 -4.32 3.85
C GLY A 45 -6.86 -4.66 2.65
N LEU A 46 -8.03 -4.03 2.57
CA LEU A 46 -8.81 -3.96 1.33
C LEU A 46 -8.28 -2.78 0.53
N VAL A 47 -7.69 -3.07 -0.63
CA VAL A 47 -7.02 -2.08 -1.47
C VAL A 47 -7.68 -1.95 -2.83
N GLN A 48 -7.60 -0.76 -3.41
CA GLN A 48 -8.01 -0.47 -4.79
C GLN A 48 -6.83 0.12 -5.56
N TYR A 49 -6.50 -0.42 -6.74
CA TYR A 49 -5.35 0.00 -7.54
C TYR A 49 -5.58 -0.30 -9.03
N GLU A 50 -4.78 0.33 -9.90
CA GLU A 50 -4.79 0.07 -11.35
C GLU A 50 -3.80 -1.05 -11.70
N GLY A 51 -4.26 -2.07 -12.43
CA GLY A 51 -3.41 -3.13 -12.97
C GLY A 51 -2.60 -2.68 -14.20
N ASP A 52 -1.65 -3.49 -14.67
CA ASP A 52 -0.89 -3.15 -15.90
C ASP A 52 -1.77 -3.11 -17.16
N ASP A 53 -2.94 -3.74 -17.08
CA ASP A 53 -4.00 -3.70 -18.08
C ASP A 53 -4.81 -2.39 -18.05
N GLY A 54 -4.49 -1.46 -17.15
CA GLY A 54 -5.27 -0.23 -16.92
C GLY A 54 -6.62 -0.51 -16.26
N VAL A 55 -6.85 -1.73 -15.77
CA VAL A 55 -8.11 -2.12 -15.14
C VAL A 55 -7.99 -1.89 -13.64
N GLU A 56 -8.98 -1.21 -13.09
CA GLU A 56 -9.08 -1.04 -11.65
C GLU A 56 -9.44 -2.36 -10.96
N ARG A 57 -8.70 -2.70 -9.91
CA ARG A 57 -8.90 -3.92 -9.11
C ARG A 57 -9.13 -3.54 -7.67
N THR A 58 -10.00 -4.30 -7.00
CA THR A 58 -10.23 -4.20 -5.56
C THR A 58 -10.00 -5.57 -4.95
N GLU A 59 -9.02 -5.68 -4.04
CA GLU A 59 -8.64 -6.97 -3.47
C GLU A 59 -8.14 -6.85 -2.03
N ARG A 60 -8.02 -7.99 -1.36
CA ARG A 60 -7.44 -8.10 -0.02
C ARG A 60 -5.97 -8.48 -0.12
N LEU A 61 -5.10 -7.66 0.46
CA LEU A 61 -3.67 -7.92 0.55
C LEU A 61 -3.22 -8.01 2.01
N PRO A 62 -2.29 -8.92 2.34
CA PRO A 62 -1.67 -8.95 3.65
C PRO A 62 -0.88 -7.64 3.88
N ALA A 63 -0.80 -7.17 5.12
CA ALA A 63 -0.07 -5.94 5.44
C ALA A 63 1.40 -5.93 4.95
N ALA A 64 2.03 -7.10 4.83
CA ALA A 64 3.39 -7.23 4.28
C ALA A 64 3.52 -6.79 2.80
N ARG A 65 2.41 -6.64 2.07
CA ARG A 65 2.38 -6.16 0.67
C ARG A 65 1.85 -4.73 0.55
N ILE A 66 1.67 -4.03 1.67
CA ILE A 66 1.12 -2.66 1.71
C ILE A 66 2.12 -1.77 2.41
N ALA A 67 2.58 -0.73 1.72
CA ALA A 67 3.55 0.23 2.22
C ALA A 67 3.00 1.66 2.13
N SER A 68 3.57 2.56 2.94
CA SER A 68 3.29 3.99 2.83
C SER A 68 3.94 4.55 1.56
N PRO A 69 3.29 5.50 0.86
CA PRO A 69 3.93 6.21 -0.24
C PRO A 69 5.09 7.10 0.23
N GLU A 70 5.25 7.31 1.54
CA GLU A 70 6.21 8.22 2.15
C GLU A 70 7.64 7.67 2.32
N SER A 71 8.01 6.56 1.67
CA SER A 71 9.44 6.18 1.56
C SER A 71 10.21 6.95 0.48
N ASP A 72 9.56 7.83 -0.31
CA ASP A 72 10.21 8.62 -1.37
C ASP A 72 9.93 10.14 -1.27
N ARG A 73 10.24 10.78 -0.13
CA ARG A 73 10.53 12.24 -0.11
C ARG A 73 11.71 12.51 0.82
N PRO A 74 12.81 13.10 0.31
CA PRO A 74 12.75 14.52 -0.01
C PRO A 74 13.62 14.96 -1.21
N THR A 75 13.01 15.36 -2.33
CA THR A 75 13.62 16.35 -3.24
C THR A 75 12.56 17.18 -3.94
N ASP A 76 11.93 18.09 -3.19
CA ASP A 76 11.64 19.42 -3.74
C ASP A 76 12.25 20.44 -2.77
N ARG A 77 13.57 20.62 -2.90
CA ARG A 77 14.22 21.86 -2.51
C ARG A 77 14.61 22.54 -3.81
N VAL A 78 13.61 23.14 -4.46
CA VAL A 78 13.87 24.09 -5.53
C VAL A 78 14.59 25.31 -4.92
N SER A 79 15.68 25.68 -5.60
CA SER A 79 16.66 26.72 -5.26
C SER A 79 16.11 28.11 -5.07
#